data_AF-A0A2H0YIS7-F1
#
_entry.id   AF-A0A2H0YIS7-F1
#
_cell.length_a   1.000
_cell.length_b   1.000
_cell.length_c   1.000
_cell.angle_alpha   90.00
_cell.angle_beta   90.00
_cell.angle_gamma   90.00
#
_symmetry.space_group_name_H-M   'P 1'
#
loop_
_entity.id
_entity.type
_entity.pdbx_description
1 polymer ?
#
loop_
_entity_poly.entity_id
_entity_poly.type
_entity_poly.pdbx_seq_one_letter_code
_entity_poly.pdbx_strand_id
1 'polypeptide(L)'
;MGDSYATDEDVALNAPAPGVLINDSDVEGDPLTAVLVNGVTHGTLTLSANGSFIYVPNSNWNGTDSFTYKANDGALDSGIATV
;
A
#
# COMPACT_ATOMS: atom_id res chain seq x y z
N MET A 1 -5.68 -9.34 -8.45
CA MET A 1 -6.39 -8.62 -7.38
C MET A 1 -5.61 -7.35 -7.16
N GLY A 2 -6.27 -6.20 -7.15
CA GLY A 2 -5.63 -4.92 -6.86
C GLY A 2 -6.21 -4.38 -5.57
N ASP A 3 -5.47 -3.53 -4.90
CA ASP A 3 -5.94 -2.91 -3.66
C ASP A 3 -6.62 -1.60 -3.99
N SER A 4 -7.64 -1.25 -3.23
CA SER A 4 -8.33 0.03 -3.40
C SER A 4 -8.85 0.51 -2.06
N TYR A 5 -8.63 1.78 -1.77
CA TYR A 5 -9.05 2.42 -0.54
C TYR A 5 -9.66 3.78 -0.83
N ALA A 6 -10.49 4.28 0.07
CA ALA A 6 -11.14 5.58 -0.05
C ALA A 6 -11.18 6.29 1.31
N THR A 7 -11.13 7.62 1.25
CA THR A 7 -11.31 8.53 2.37
C THR A 7 -11.94 9.81 1.83
N ASP A 8 -12.50 10.64 2.71
CA ASP A 8 -12.98 11.96 2.33
C ASP A 8 -11.81 12.88 1.96
N GLU A 9 -12.09 13.95 1.19
CA GLU A 9 -11.08 14.95 0.85
C GLU A 9 -10.46 15.55 2.13
N ASP A 10 -9.17 15.86 2.07
CA ASP A 10 -8.40 16.41 3.21
C ASP A 10 -8.38 15.55 4.48
N VAL A 11 -8.91 14.32 4.42
CA VAL A 11 -8.88 13.36 5.52
C VAL A 11 -7.81 12.31 5.25
N ALA A 12 -6.89 12.14 6.19
CA ALA A 12 -5.88 11.09 6.12
C ALA A 12 -6.53 9.69 6.12
N LEU A 13 -6.12 8.84 5.17
CA LEU A 13 -6.46 7.44 5.15
C LEU A 13 -5.46 6.66 6.01
N ASN A 14 -5.97 5.93 7.00
CA ASN A 14 -5.20 5.00 7.82
C ASN A 14 -5.67 3.57 7.55
N ALA A 15 -4.84 2.78 6.86
CA ALA A 15 -5.08 1.38 6.60
C ALA A 15 -4.24 0.52 7.56
N PRO A 16 -4.88 -0.17 8.54
CA PRO A 16 -4.16 -1.03 9.49
C PRO A 16 -3.62 -2.28 8.80
N ALA A 17 -2.65 -2.95 9.44
CA ALA A 17 -2.10 -4.21 8.95
C ALA A 17 -3.20 -5.31 8.88
N PRO A 18 -3.14 -6.22 7.90
CA PRO A 18 -2.06 -6.40 6.93
C PRO A 18 -2.12 -5.42 5.73
N GLY A 19 -3.10 -4.49 5.71
CA GLY A 19 -3.22 -3.44 4.71
C GLY A 19 -3.16 -3.99 3.28
N VAL A 20 -2.15 -3.56 2.52
CA VAL A 20 -1.97 -3.99 1.12
C VAL A 20 -1.71 -5.49 0.98
N LEU A 21 -1.26 -6.17 2.04
CA LEU A 21 -0.96 -7.61 2.01
C LEU A 21 -2.19 -8.49 2.28
N ILE A 22 -3.38 -7.94 2.51
CA ILE A 22 -4.56 -8.71 2.97
C ILE A 22 -5.02 -9.79 1.98
N ASN A 23 -4.79 -9.56 0.70
CA ASN A 23 -5.12 -10.44 -0.43
C ASN A 23 -3.87 -11.07 -1.06
N ASP A 24 -2.70 -10.88 -0.44
CA ASP A 24 -1.47 -11.52 -0.87
C ASP A 24 -1.21 -12.77 -0.04
N SER A 25 -0.64 -13.77 -0.69
CA SER A 25 -0.27 -15.02 -0.04
C SER A 25 1.00 -15.55 -0.68
N ASP A 26 1.85 -16.11 0.15
CA ASP A 26 2.97 -16.92 -0.28
C ASP A 26 2.55 -18.40 -0.41
N VAL A 27 3.10 -19.14 -1.38
CA VAL A 27 2.69 -20.54 -1.65
C VAL A 27 3.36 -21.52 -0.69
N GLU A 28 4.54 -21.19 -0.16
CA GLU A 28 5.19 -21.90 0.92
C GLU A 28 4.59 -21.54 2.30
N GLY A 29 3.86 -20.43 2.36
CA GLY A 29 3.18 -19.94 3.56
C GLY A 29 4.07 -19.06 4.44
N ASP A 30 5.14 -18.50 3.87
CA ASP A 30 6.04 -17.61 4.57
C ASP A 30 5.37 -16.24 4.85
N PRO A 31 5.71 -15.57 5.98
CA PRO A 31 5.18 -14.25 6.27
C PRO A 31 5.61 -13.21 5.22
N LEU A 32 4.65 -12.47 4.68
CA LEU A 32 4.92 -11.43 3.70
C LEU A 32 5.19 -10.07 4.36
N THR A 33 6.09 -9.31 3.73
CA THR A 33 6.34 -7.91 4.01
C THR A 33 6.11 -7.05 2.77
N ALA A 34 5.70 -5.79 2.96
CA ALA A 34 5.48 -4.84 1.87
C ALA A 34 6.70 -3.96 1.64
N VAL A 35 7.11 -3.83 0.38
CA VAL A 35 8.22 -2.98 -0.07
C VAL A 35 7.70 -1.95 -1.07
N LEU A 36 7.81 -0.67 -0.74
CA LEU A 36 7.36 0.41 -1.62
C LEU A 36 8.25 0.48 -2.87
N VAL A 37 7.63 0.55 -4.06
CA VAL A 37 8.32 0.69 -5.35
C VAL A 37 8.23 2.11 -5.86
N ASN A 38 7.01 2.64 -6.02
CA ASN A 38 6.76 4.01 -6.42
C ASN A 38 5.68 4.62 -5.53
N GLY A 39 5.94 5.81 -5.00
CA GLY A 39 5.01 6.52 -4.12
C GLY A 39 3.86 7.20 -4.88
N VAL A 40 3.03 7.87 -4.08
CA VAL A 40 1.91 8.71 -4.48
C VAL A 40 2.38 10.06 -5.07
N THR A 41 1.51 10.72 -5.85
CA THR A 41 1.83 12.00 -6.54
C THR A 41 1.08 13.22 -5.98
N HIS A 42 -0.05 13.00 -5.30
CA HIS A 42 -0.96 14.02 -4.80
C HIS A 42 -1.16 13.93 -3.28
N GLY A 43 -0.13 13.48 -2.57
CA GLY A 43 -0.10 13.46 -1.12
C GLY A 43 1.23 12.92 -0.59
N THR A 44 1.20 12.47 0.65
CA THR A 44 2.33 11.76 1.29
C THR A 44 1.87 10.37 1.70
N LEU A 45 2.70 9.37 1.45
CA LEU A 45 2.46 7.97 1.81
C LEU A 45 3.56 7.48 2.74
N THR A 46 3.16 6.86 3.85
CA THR A 46 4.04 6.08 4.72
C THR A 46 3.57 4.63 4.71
N LEU A 47 4.26 3.76 3.95
CA LEU A 47 4.02 2.31 3.92
C LEU A 47 4.96 1.60 4.90
N SER A 48 4.39 0.77 5.77
CA SER A 48 5.14 -0.07 6.72
C SER A 48 5.28 -1.49 6.20
N ALA A 49 6.36 -2.18 6.61
CA ALA A 49 6.66 -3.55 6.15
C ALA A 49 5.55 -4.56 6.48
N ASN A 50 4.72 -4.35 7.51
CA ASN A 50 3.58 -5.21 7.82
C ASN A 50 2.34 -4.95 6.91
N GLY A 51 2.51 -4.15 5.86
CA GLY A 51 1.49 -3.79 4.88
C GLY A 51 0.53 -2.67 5.31
N SER A 52 0.59 -2.22 6.57
CA SER A 52 -0.15 -1.03 7.01
C SER A 52 0.41 0.24 6.37
N PHE A 53 -0.45 1.23 6.13
CA PHE A 53 0.00 2.52 5.60
C PHE A 53 -0.88 3.68 6.06
N ILE A 54 -0.28 4.88 6.01
CA ILE A 54 -0.98 6.15 6.14
C ILE A 54 -0.78 6.93 4.84
N TYR A 55 -1.88 7.41 4.27
CA TYR A 55 -1.89 8.34 3.15
C TYR A 55 -2.51 9.67 3.59
N VAL A 56 -1.83 10.78 3.33
CA VAL A 56 -2.33 12.13 3.59
C VAL A 56 -2.39 12.88 2.25
N PRO A 57 -3.59 13.14 1.69
CA PRO A 57 -3.72 13.90 0.45
C PRO A 57 -3.22 15.33 0.63
N ASN A 58 -2.78 15.95 -0.46
CA ASN A 58 -2.50 17.39 -0.50
C ASN A 58 -3.79 18.19 -0.23
N SER A 59 -3.69 19.32 0.46
CA SER A 59 -4.87 20.13 0.79
C SER A 59 -5.66 20.57 -0.45
N ASN A 60 -6.99 20.45 -0.37
CA ASN A 60 -7.96 20.72 -1.43
C ASN A 60 -7.75 19.87 -2.70
N TRP A 61 -7.02 18.75 -2.60
CA TRP A 61 -6.91 17.83 -3.72
C TRP A 61 -8.04 16.81 -3.68
N ASN A 62 -8.69 16.64 -4.83
CA ASN A 62 -9.72 15.65 -5.06
C ASN A 62 -9.35 14.78 -6.28
N GLY A 63 -9.44 13.46 -6.14
CA GLY A 63 -9.16 12.54 -7.23
C GLY A 63 -8.68 11.16 -6.77
N THR A 64 -8.11 10.42 -7.71
CA THR A 64 -7.44 9.14 -7.46
C THR A 64 -5.93 9.36 -7.52
N ASP A 65 -5.23 8.80 -6.53
CA ASP A 65 -3.78 8.69 -6.51
C ASP A 65 -3.42 7.22 -6.53
N SER A 66 -2.18 6.90 -6.83
CA SER A 66 -1.75 5.51 -6.91
C SER A 66 -0.32 5.35 -6.43
N PHE A 67 -0.04 4.22 -5.80
CA PHE A 67 1.32 3.78 -5.52
C PHE A 67 1.50 2.32 -5.89
N THR A 68 2.75 1.88 -5.94
CA THR A 68 3.08 0.48 -6.25
C THR A 68 3.98 -0.10 -5.19
N TYR A 69 3.79 -1.39 -4.91
CA TYR A 69 4.59 -2.13 -3.94
C TYR A 69 4.90 -3.54 -4.47
N LYS A 70 5.76 -4.25 -3.75
CA LYS A 70 5.93 -5.70 -3.87
C LYS A 70 5.74 -6.36 -2.51
N ALA A 71 5.27 -7.60 -2.52
CA ALA A 71 5.35 -8.47 -1.36
C ALA A 71 6.72 -9.17 -1.35
N ASN A 72 7.30 -9.36 -0.17
CA ASN A 72 8.57 -10.04 0.02
C ASN A 72 8.43 -11.07 1.16
N ASP A 73 8.81 -12.32 0.90
CA ASP A 73 8.73 -13.47 1.82
C ASP A 73 9.97 -13.59 2.74
N GLY A 74 10.90 -12.63 2.67
CA GLY A 74 12.21 -12.65 3.34
C GLY A 74 13.36 -13.11 2.44
N ALA A 75 13.08 -13.64 1.24
CA ALA A 75 14.05 -14.11 0.27
C ALA A 75 13.85 -13.50 -1.12
N LEU A 76 12.61 -13.47 -1.63
CA LEU A 76 12.25 -13.05 -2.97
C LEU A 76 11.16 -11.98 -2.95
N ASP A 77 11.22 -11.12 -3.95
CA ASP A 77 10.16 -10.16 -4.26
C ASP A 77 9.13 -10.79 -5.20
N SER A 78 7.86 -10.47 -4.98
CA SER A 78 6.79 -10.73 -5.94
C SER A 78 6.85 -9.78 -7.16
N GLY A 79 5.87 -9.91 -8.06
CA GLY A 79 5.62 -8.90 -9.08
C GLY A 79 5.16 -7.56 -8.50
N ILE A 80 5.17 -6.50 -9.31
CA ILE A 80 4.65 -5.20 -8.88
C ILE A 80 3.13 -5.26 -8.75
N ALA A 81 2.62 -4.88 -7.59
CA ALA A 81 1.20 -4.65 -7.31
C ALA A 81 0.90 -3.14 -7.27
N THR A 82 -0.35 -2.77 -7.59
CA THR A 82 -0.83 -1.37 -7.63
C THR A 82 -1.98 -1.20 -6.65
N VAL A 83 -1.92 -0.08 -5.93
CA VAL A 83 -2.94 0.42 -5.00
C VAL A 83 -3.43 1.77 -5.47
#